data_AF-M6V2R5-F1
#
_entry.id   AF-M6V2R5-F1
#
_cell.length_a   1.000
_cell.length_b   1.000
_cell.length_c   1.000
_cell.angle_alpha   90.00
_cell.angle_beta   90.00
_cell.angle_gamma   90.00
#
_symmetry.space_group_name_H-M   'P 1'
#
loop_
_entity.id
_entity.type
_entity.pdbx_description
1 polymer ?
#
loop_
_entity_poly.entity_id
_entity_poly.type
_entity_poly.pdbx_seq_one_letter_code
_entity_poly.pdbx_strand_id
1 'polypeptide(L)'
;MDKQTMGPKNNRKSKLEKEMDNLSRQLKQKEIKPMEFAENFPVKVVRYSKADVVLSALAGYKEYFGAKEYKIIQNNSYLALEVVRDYVLMFLSNLEDGIEALTKNKSGKKALGLLIQRAANESMRIYPWLSEDRILRILR
;
A
#
# COMPACT_ATOMS: atom_id res chain seq x y z
N MET A 1 -30.90 -34.67 3.55
CA MET A 1 -29.69 -33.83 3.63
C MET A 1 -29.97 -32.56 2.85
N ASP A 2 -30.30 -31.50 3.57
CA ASP A 2 -30.66 -30.21 2.98
C ASP A 2 -29.45 -29.54 2.36
N LYS A 3 -29.52 -29.29 1.05
CA LYS A 3 -28.58 -28.43 0.34
C LYS A 3 -28.88 -26.99 0.76
N GLN A 4 -28.12 -26.46 1.70
CA GLN A 4 -28.10 -25.03 1.96
C GLN A 4 -27.59 -24.31 0.71
N THR A 5 -28.50 -23.70 -0.04
CA THR A 5 -28.20 -22.71 -1.06
C THR A 5 -27.55 -21.51 -0.38
N MET A 6 -26.24 -21.36 -0.51
CA MET A 6 -25.55 -20.12 -0.17
C MET A 6 -26.13 -19.01 -1.05
N GLY A 7 -26.95 -18.13 -0.46
CA GLY A 7 -27.46 -16.95 -1.14
C GLY A 7 -26.32 -16.06 -1.65
N PRO A 8 -26.59 -15.18 -2.63
CA PRO A 8 -25.57 -14.32 -3.20
C PRO A 8 -24.89 -13.50 -2.10
N LYS A 9 -23.56 -13.64 -1.98
CA LYS A 9 -22.75 -12.79 -1.10
C LYS A 9 -23.06 -11.34 -1.46
N ASN A 10 -23.67 -10.63 -0.52
CA ASN A 10 -24.01 -9.22 -0.68
C ASN A 10 -22.70 -8.45 -0.93
N ASN A 11 -22.44 -8.04 -2.18
CA ASN A 11 -21.28 -7.25 -2.61
C ASN A 11 -21.42 -5.77 -2.15
N ARG A 12 -21.80 -5.57 -0.90
CA ARG A 12 -22.03 -4.24 -0.34
C ARG A 12 -20.67 -3.64 0.02
N LYS A 13 -20.25 -2.61 -0.72
CA LYS A 13 -19.01 -1.87 -0.46
C LYS A 13 -18.87 -1.50 1.02
N SER A 14 -17.65 -1.61 1.54
CA SER A 14 -17.34 -1.22 2.91
C SER A 14 -17.54 0.29 3.13
N LYS A 15 -17.64 0.73 4.39
CA LYS A 15 -17.74 2.17 4.71
C LYS A 15 -16.56 2.95 4.13
N LEU A 16 -15.36 2.38 4.22
CA LEU A 16 -14.11 2.98 3.75
C LEU A 16 -14.06 3.07 2.22
N GLU A 17 -14.46 2.01 1.50
CA GLU A 17 -14.56 2.05 0.04
C GLU A 17 -15.50 3.15 -0.44
N LYS A 18 -16.65 3.33 0.23
CA LYS A 18 -17.60 4.40 -0.10
C LYS A 18 -17.02 5.80 0.12
N GLU A 19 -16.22 5.98 1.15
CA GLU A 19 -15.54 7.25 1.45
C GLU A 19 -14.48 7.57 0.40
N MET A 20 -13.66 6.58 0.03
CA MET A 20 -12.68 6.68 -1.05
C MET A 20 -13.34 7.02 -2.39
N ASP A 21 -14.41 6.31 -2.75
CA ASP A 21 -15.17 6.57 -3.97
C ASP A 21 -15.74 7.99 -3.98
N ASN A 22 -16.26 8.45 -2.84
CA ASN A 22 -16.83 9.79 -2.73
C ASN A 22 -15.76 10.88 -2.92
N LEU A 23 -14.62 10.77 -2.24
CA LEU A 23 -13.51 11.72 -2.38
C LEU A 23 -12.97 11.74 -3.82
N SER A 24 -12.82 10.57 -4.44
CA SER A 24 -12.38 10.46 -5.83
C SER A 24 -13.37 11.10 -6.80
N ARG A 25 -14.68 10.93 -6.56
CA ARG A 25 -15.74 11.60 -7.33
C ARG A 25 -15.69 13.12 -7.17
N GLN A 26 -15.58 13.62 -5.94
CA GLN A 26 -15.48 15.05 -5.64
C GLN A 26 -14.26 15.68 -6.32
N LEU A 27 -13.11 15.01 -6.26
CA LEU A 27 -11.89 15.46 -6.93
C LEU A 27 -12.07 15.52 -8.45
N LYS A 28 -12.70 14.49 -9.04
CA LYS A 28 -12.99 14.44 -10.49
C LYS A 28 -13.97 15.54 -10.92
N GLN A 29 -14.97 15.83 -10.10
CA GLN A 29 -15.94 16.91 -10.32
C GLN A 29 -15.37 18.30 -9.97
N LYS A 30 -14.11 18.38 -9.51
CA LYS A 30 -13.44 19.61 -9.05
C LYS A 30 -14.16 20.29 -7.88
N GLU A 31 -14.93 19.52 -7.10
CA GLU A 31 -15.59 19.99 -5.86
C GLU A 31 -14.57 20.19 -4.74
N ILE A 32 -13.47 19.43 -4.75
CA ILE A 32 -12.34 19.56 -3.82
C ILE A 32 -11.03 19.72 -4.59
N LYS A 33 -10.05 20.36 -3.95
CA LYS A 33 -8.70 20.49 -4.50
C LYS A 33 -7.89 19.21 -4.30
N PRO A 34 -6.84 18.95 -5.12
CA PRO A 34 -5.96 17.81 -4.90
C PRO A 34 -5.37 17.74 -3.49
N MET A 35 -5.03 18.88 -2.86
CA MET A 35 -4.53 18.87 -1.49
C MET A 35 -5.58 18.41 -0.48
N GLU A 36 -6.79 18.94 -0.57
CA GLU A 36 -7.90 18.54 0.30
C GLU A 36 -8.22 17.05 0.13
N PHE A 37 -8.12 16.52 -1.10
CA PHE A 37 -8.20 15.08 -1.33
C PHE A 37 -7.09 14.34 -0.58
N ALA A 38 -5.82 14.73 -0.75
CA ALA A 38 -4.69 14.06 -0.12
C ALA A 38 -4.68 14.16 1.41
N GLU A 39 -5.26 15.21 1.99
CA GLU A 39 -5.44 15.38 3.44
C GLU A 39 -6.53 14.46 4.01
N ASN A 40 -7.63 14.30 3.27
CA ASN A 40 -8.81 13.57 3.73
C ASN A 40 -8.87 12.11 3.26
N PHE A 41 -8.06 11.72 2.27
CA PHE A 41 -8.06 10.35 1.77
C PHE A 41 -7.76 9.36 2.91
N PRO A 42 -8.61 8.35 3.14
CA PRO A 42 -8.37 7.38 4.20
C PRO A 42 -7.20 6.48 3.79
N VAL A 43 -6.15 6.46 4.60
CA VAL A 43 -5.00 5.58 4.41
C VAL A 43 -5.18 4.35 5.27
N LYS A 44 -5.01 3.17 4.67
CA LYS A 44 -5.10 1.88 5.35
C LYS A 44 -3.95 0.99 4.93
N VAL A 45 -3.38 0.29 5.89
CA VAL A 45 -2.37 -0.74 5.66
C VAL A 45 -2.89 -2.07 6.23
N VAL A 46 -2.90 -3.11 5.41
CA VAL A 46 -3.26 -4.48 5.83
C VAL A 46 -2.14 -5.05 6.68
N ARG A 47 -2.53 -5.76 7.75
CA ARG A 47 -1.60 -6.30 8.73
C ARG A 47 -1.38 -7.79 8.53
N TYR A 48 -0.13 -8.16 8.31
CA TYR A 48 0.38 -9.54 8.31
C TYR A 48 1.52 -9.70 9.31
N SER A 49 2.02 -10.92 9.49
CA SER A 49 3.20 -11.13 10.34
C SER A 49 4.44 -10.54 9.67
N LYS A 50 5.45 -10.15 10.47
CA LYS A 50 6.73 -9.63 9.94
C LYS A 50 7.38 -10.62 8.97
N ALA A 51 7.33 -11.92 9.28
CA ALA A 51 7.90 -12.96 8.44
C ALA A 51 7.17 -13.03 7.09
N ASP A 52 5.84 -13.05 7.09
CA ASP A 52 5.04 -13.13 5.84
C ASP A 52 5.27 -11.92 4.95
N VAL A 53 5.32 -10.72 5.53
CA VAL A 53 5.59 -9.47 4.78
C VAL A 53 6.97 -9.54 4.12
N VAL A 54 8.01 -9.91 4.87
CA VAL A 54 9.38 -9.96 4.35
C VAL A 54 9.52 -11.04 3.28
N LEU A 55 8.99 -12.24 3.52
CA LEU A 55 9.07 -13.34 2.57
C LEU A 55 8.30 -13.01 1.28
N SER A 56 7.11 -12.44 1.39
CA SER A 56 6.29 -12.06 0.22
C SER A 56 6.94 -10.94 -0.59
N ALA A 57 7.48 -9.91 0.07
CA ALA A 57 8.19 -8.82 -0.59
C ALA A 57 9.39 -9.33 -1.40
N LEU A 58 10.21 -10.18 -0.77
CA LEU A 58 11.40 -10.72 -1.40
C LEU A 58 11.11 -11.73 -2.51
N ALA A 59 10.07 -12.55 -2.34
CA ALA A 59 9.58 -13.44 -3.39
C ALA A 59 9.07 -12.65 -4.59
N GLY A 60 8.22 -11.64 -4.37
CA GLY A 60 7.70 -10.76 -5.41
C GLY A 60 8.81 -10.00 -6.14
N TYR A 61 9.82 -9.50 -5.41
CA TYR A 61 10.97 -8.84 -6.02
C TYR A 61 11.75 -9.80 -6.94
N LYS A 62 12.00 -11.03 -6.47
CA LYS A 62 12.69 -12.05 -7.27
C LYS A 62 11.89 -12.43 -8.52
N GLU A 63 10.58 -12.52 -8.42
CA GLU A 63 9.70 -12.82 -9.54
C GLU A 63 9.73 -11.72 -10.60
N TYR A 64 9.68 -10.45 -10.17
CA TYR A 64 9.62 -9.31 -11.09
C TYR A 64 10.99 -8.96 -11.71
N PHE A 65 12.06 -8.96 -10.91
CA PHE A 65 13.39 -8.53 -11.35
C PHE A 65 14.34 -9.68 -11.68
N GLY A 66 14.05 -10.89 -11.24
CA GLY A 66 14.88 -12.07 -11.51
C GLY A 66 15.92 -12.38 -10.43
N ALA A 67 16.61 -13.51 -10.61
CA ALA A 67 17.51 -14.09 -9.61
C ALA A 67 18.80 -13.30 -9.40
N LYS A 68 19.29 -12.58 -10.43
CA LYS A 68 20.55 -11.83 -10.35
C LYS A 68 20.38 -10.61 -9.43
N GLU A 69 19.30 -9.87 -9.61
CA GLU A 69 18.90 -8.69 -8.84
C GLU A 69 18.54 -9.12 -7.41
N TYR A 70 17.83 -10.24 -7.27
CA TYR A 70 17.57 -10.84 -5.96
C TYR A 70 18.85 -11.14 -5.18
N LYS A 71 19.89 -11.68 -5.83
CA LYS A 71 21.18 -11.99 -5.18
C LYS A 71 21.90 -10.73 -4.69
N ILE A 72 21.70 -9.58 -5.34
CA ILE A 72 22.25 -8.30 -4.89
C ILE A 72 21.62 -7.89 -3.56
N ILE A 73 20.28 -7.91 -3.47
CA ILE A 73 19.58 -7.50 -2.24
C ILE A 73 19.73 -8.53 -1.12
N GLN A 74 19.87 -9.83 -1.43
CA GLN A 74 20.03 -10.87 -0.42
C GLN A 74 21.30 -10.67 0.42
N ASN A 75 22.35 -10.11 -0.18
CA ASN A 75 23.62 -9.80 0.49
C ASN A 75 23.66 -8.39 1.09
N ASN A 76 22.58 -7.62 0.98
CA ASN A 76 22.51 -6.24 1.46
C ASN A 76 21.19 -6.00 2.22
N SER A 77 21.28 -6.08 3.55
CA SER A 77 20.11 -5.93 4.43
C SER A 77 19.42 -4.56 4.36
N TYR A 78 20.12 -3.52 3.90
CA TYR A 78 19.54 -2.20 3.67
C TYR A 78 18.66 -2.23 2.41
N LEU A 79 19.21 -2.73 1.30
CA LEU A 79 18.44 -2.86 0.05
C LEU A 79 17.25 -3.82 0.21
N ALA A 80 17.42 -4.91 0.95
CA ALA A 80 16.31 -5.80 1.29
C ALA A 80 15.22 -5.09 2.09
N LEU A 81 15.58 -4.18 3.01
CA LEU A 81 14.60 -3.40 3.76
C LEU A 81 13.87 -2.39 2.88
N GLU A 82 14.56 -1.72 1.95
CA GLU A 82 13.92 -0.83 0.97
C GLU A 82 12.87 -1.57 0.13
N VAL A 83 13.21 -2.76 -0.37
CA VAL A 83 12.25 -3.63 -1.09
C VAL A 83 11.02 -3.95 -0.24
N VAL A 84 11.22 -4.21 1.06
CA VAL A 84 10.12 -4.50 1.98
C VAL A 84 9.28 -3.24 2.27
N ARG A 85 9.90 -2.07 2.41
CA ARG A 85 9.20 -0.78 2.57
C ARG A 85 8.32 -0.49 1.36
N ASP A 86 8.87 -0.63 0.16
CA ASP A 86 8.15 -0.47 -1.09
C ASP A 86 7.00 -1.46 -1.21
N TYR A 87 7.24 -2.72 -0.83
CA TYR A 87 6.19 -3.74 -0.86
C TYR A 87 5.02 -3.39 0.06
N VAL A 88 5.30 -2.98 1.30
CA VAL A 88 4.26 -2.57 2.26
C VAL A 88 3.49 -1.37 1.73
N LEU A 89 4.22 -0.38 1.22
CA LEU A 89 3.63 0.87 0.73
C LEU A 89 2.75 0.62 -0.50
N MET A 90 3.18 -0.19 -1.46
CA MET A 90 2.48 -0.37 -2.73
C MET A 90 1.42 -1.48 -2.70
N PHE A 91 1.67 -2.59 -2.00
CA PHE A 91 0.81 -3.78 -2.09
C PHE A 91 0.01 -4.06 -0.82
N LEU A 92 0.47 -3.56 0.35
CA LEU A 92 -0.27 -3.74 1.60
C LEU A 92 -1.07 -2.50 1.98
N SER A 93 -0.84 -1.36 1.32
CA SER A 93 -1.62 -0.15 1.53
C SER A 93 -2.61 0.10 0.40
N ASN A 94 -3.60 0.96 0.65
CA ASN A 94 -4.50 1.48 -0.37
C ASN A 94 -3.97 2.73 -1.09
N LEU A 95 -2.64 2.94 -1.09
CA LEU A 95 -2.01 4.09 -1.73
C LEU A 95 -2.32 4.15 -3.23
N GLU A 96 -2.33 3.00 -3.91
CA GLU A 96 -2.57 2.93 -5.36
C GLU A 96 -3.92 3.56 -5.76
N ASP A 97 -4.98 3.29 -4.99
CA ASP A 97 -6.30 3.89 -5.21
C ASP A 97 -6.25 5.43 -5.17
N GLY A 98 -5.49 5.99 -4.23
CA GLY A 98 -5.34 7.44 -4.09
C GLY A 98 -4.42 8.04 -5.16
N ILE A 99 -3.38 7.30 -5.61
CA ILE A 99 -2.53 7.68 -6.73
C ILE A 99 -3.35 7.73 -8.03
N GLU A 100 -4.18 6.73 -8.28
CA GLU A 100 -5.02 6.67 -9.48
C GLU A 100 -5.99 7.85 -9.55
N ALA A 101 -6.56 8.26 -8.42
CA ALA A 101 -7.42 9.44 -8.33
C ALA A 101 -6.66 10.74 -8.63
N LEU A 102 -5.42 10.87 -8.15
CA LEU A 102 -4.60 12.07 -8.32
C LEU A 102 -3.92 12.18 -9.69
N THR A 103 -3.48 11.08 -10.31
CA THR A 103 -2.76 11.09 -11.60
C THR A 103 -3.66 11.54 -12.76
N LYS A 104 -4.98 11.38 -12.62
CA LYS A 104 -5.98 11.94 -13.54
C LYS A 104 -6.10 13.47 -13.46
N ASN A 105 -5.35 14.13 -12.56
CA ASN A 105 -5.33 15.57 -12.34
C ASN A 105 -3.90 16.16 -12.50
N LYS A 106 -3.70 17.00 -13.53
CA LYS A 106 -2.38 17.57 -13.89
C LYS A 106 -1.74 18.46 -12.79
N SER A 107 -2.48 18.92 -11.79
CA SER A 107 -1.96 19.76 -10.68
C SER A 107 -1.65 18.97 -9.39
N GLY A 108 -1.65 17.63 -9.44
CA GLY A 108 -1.60 16.75 -8.27
C GLY A 108 -0.23 16.46 -7.63
N LYS A 109 0.90 17.02 -8.09
CA LYS A 109 2.24 16.58 -7.63
C LYS A 109 2.48 16.77 -6.13
N LYS A 110 2.09 17.92 -5.57
CA LYS A 110 2.22 18.18 -4.11
C LYS A 110 1.28 17.29 -3.29
N ALA A 111 0.05 17.10 -3.77
CA ALA A 111 -0.93 16.22 -3.16
C ALA A 111 -0.47 14.77 -3.14
N LEU A 112 0.14 14.30 -4.24
CA LEU A 112 0.75 12.99 -4.33
C LEU A 112 1.87 12.82 -3.30
N GLY A 113 2.75 13.82 -3.16
CA GLY A 113 3.80 13.80 -2.14
C GLY A 113 3.24 13.68 -0.72
N LEU A 114 2.18 14.44 -0.38
CA LEU A 114 1.52 14.32 0.91
C LEU A 114 0.90 12.93 1.11
N LEU A 115 0.20 12.41 0.11
CA LEU A 115 -0.46 11.11 0.21
C LEU A 115 0.56 9.98 0.43
N ILE A 116 1.68 9.99 -0.31
CA ILE A 116 2.79 9.04 -0.13
C ILE A 116 3.34 9.15 1.30
N GLN A 117 3.57 10.37 1.80
CA GLN A 117 4.07 10.57 3.16
C GLN A 117 3.10 10.02 4.22
N ARG A 118 1.78 10.24 4.06
CA ARG A 118 0.76 9.71 4.96
C ARG A 118 0.74 8.18 4.93
N ALA A 119 0.84 7.58 3.74
CA ALA A 119 0.92 6.13 3.58
C ALA A 119 2.19 5.52 4.19
N ALA A 120 3.34 6.19 4.05
CA ALA A 120 4.58 5.79 4.70
C ALA A 120 4.48 5.87 6.23
N ASN A 121 3.93 6.97 6.77
CA ASN A 121 3.73 7.13 8.22
C ASN A 121 2.81 6.05 8.78
N GLU A 122 1.69 5.75 8.10
CA GLU A 122 0.76 4.70 8.51
C GLU A 122 1.40 3.31 8.42
N SER A 123 2.23 3.07 7.38
CA SER A 123 3.00 1.84 7.25
C SER A 123 3.97 1.65 8.41
N MET A 124 4.68 2.71 8.83
CA MET A 124 5.56 2.67 10.01
C MET A 124 4.76 2.52 11.31
N ARG A 125 3.54 3.07 11.40
CA ARG A 125 2.67 2.86 12.57
C ARG A 125 2.25 1.40 12.73
N ILE A 126 1.90 0.73 11.63
CA ILE A 126 1.49 -0.70 11.62
C ILE A 126 2.69 -1.63 11.74
N TYR A 127 3.81 -1.28 11.10
CA TYR A 127 5.06 -2.02 11.09
C TYR A 127 6.22 -1.15 11.60
N PRO A 128 6.33 -0.92 12.94
CA PRO A 128 7.37 -0.04 13.49
C PRO A 128 8.80 -0.42 13.11
N TRP A 129 9.06 -1.70 12.87
CA TRP A 129 10.37 -2.19 12.43
C TRP A 129 10.77 -1.72 11.03
N LEU A 130 9.84 -1.12 10.25
CA LEU A 130 10.18 -0.48 8.98
C LEU A 130 10.99 0.81 9.18
N SER A 131 11.03 1.41 10.37
CA SER A 131 11.88 2.57 10.65
C SER A 131 13.31 2.19 11.05
N GLU A 132 13.63 0.90 11.14
CA GLU A 132 14.99 0.42 11.41
C GLU A 132 15.91 0.64 10.20
N ASP A 133 17.23 0.54 10.36
CA ASP A 133 18.17 0.70 9.25
C ASP A 133 18.44 -0.61 8.47
N ARG A 134 17.97 -1.76 8.99
CA ARG A 134 18.24 -3.10 8.43
C ARG A 134 17.33 -4.19 9.00
N ILE A 135 17.00 -5.20 8.19
CA ILE A 135 16.29 -6.41 8.67
C ILE A 135 17.30 -7.42 9.20
N LEU A 136 17.38 -7.58 10.52
CA LEU A 136 18.48 -8.32 11.16
C LEU A 136 18.30 -9.84 11.33
N ARG A 137 17.11 -10.43 11.14
CA ARG A 137 16.83 -11.79 11.68
C ARG A 137 15.94 -12.74 10.87
N ILE A 138 15.53 -12.42 9.64
CA ILE A 138 14.58 -13.27 8.88
C ILE A 138 15.25 -14.05 7.74
N LEU A 139 16.47 -13.65 7.33
CA LEU A 139 17.17 -14.20 6.16
C LEU A 139 18.33 -15.15 6.50
N ARG A 140 18.44 -15.60 7.76
CA ARG A 140 19.48 -16.54 8.21
C ARG A 140 18.86 -17.89 8.51
#